data_AF-A0A2A3YNG0-F1
#
_entry.id   AF-A0A2A3YNG0-F1
#
_cell.length_a   1.000
_cell.length_b   1.000
_cell.length_c   1.000
_cell.angle_alpha   90.00
_cell.angle_beta   90.00
_cell.angle_gamma   90.00
#
_symmetry.space_group_name_H-M   'P 1'
#
loop_
_entity.id
_entity.type
_entity.pdbx_description
1 polymer ?
#
loop_
_entity_poly.entity_id
_entity_poly.type
_entity_poly.pdbx_seq_one_letter_code
_entity_poly.pdbx_strand_id
1 'polypeptide(L)'
;MECMNSDWLTTGETASMLGVSRQHVVNLCDRGELHFSLAGTHRRVRRADVQHLLDPGLTREQEKSLWLHRAMLGPLMIDPNAVLDLARENIRAWLPQHREDGMAAGYLKQWLDVLDGGVDDVVESLTGTDEASCELRQNSPFAGVLPDADRRQALRSFREHWDHEHSAA
;
A
#
# COMPACT_ATOMS: atom_id res chain seq x y z
N MET A 1 -13.33 -12.07 -29.82
CA MET A 1 -13.03 -10.77 -30.46
C MET A 1 -14.22 -9.86 -30.21
N GLU A 2 -14.19 -9.07 -29.15
CA GLU A 2 -15.19 -8.04 -28.85
C GLU A 2 -14.50 -6.86 -28.15
N CYS A 3 -14.38 -5.77 -28.93
CA CYS A 3 -14.28 -4.36 -28.55
C CYS A 3 -13.10 -3.85 -27.70
N MET A 4 -11.98 -3.59 -28.38
CA MET A 4 -11.00 -2.54 -28.02
C MET A 4 -11.59 -1.12 -28.20
N ASN A 5 -12.66 -0.76 -27.48
CA ASN A 5 -13.21 0.61 -27.57
C ASN A 5 -13.91 1.09 -26.27
N SER A 6 -13.18 1.12 -25.15
CA SER A 6 -13.71 1.66 -23.88
C SER A 6 -12.66 2.35 -23.00
N ASP A 7 -11.71 3.06 -23.63
CA ASP A 7 -10.76 3.91 -22.89
C ASP A 7 -11.44 5.15 -22.29
N TRP A 8 -12.57 5.58 -22.86
CA TRP A 8 -13.30 6.77 -22.44
C TRP A 8 -14.71 6.40 -21.97
N LEU A 9 -15.01 6.79 -20.73
CA LEU A 9 -16.26 6.55 -20.03
C LEU A 9 -17.12 7.80 -20.03
N THR A 10 -18.41 7.63 -20.15
CA THR A 10 -19.39 8.67 -19.81
C THR A 10 -19.39 8.93 -18.31
N THR A 11 -19.93 10.08 -17.89
CA THR A 11 -20.16 10.34 -16.45
C THR A 11 -21.07 9.31 -15.79
N GLY A 12 -21.95 8.66 -16.57
CA GLY A 12 -22.84 7.61 -16.06
C GLY A 12 -22.08 6.31 -15.77
N GLU A 13 -21.29 5.83 -16.73
CA GLU A 13 -20.44 4.64 -16.54
C GLU A 13 -19.40 4.87 -15.44
N THR A 14 -18.81 6.07 -15.37
CA THR A 14 -17.89 6.45 -14.29
C THR A 14 -18.58 6.40 -12.92
N ALA A 15 -19.81 6.92 -12.82
CA ALA A 15 -20.58 6.90 -11.58
C ALA A 15 -20.91 5.48 -11.14
N SER A 16 -21.30 4.62 -12.09
CA SER A 16 -21.52 3.19 -11.84
C SER A 16 -20.25 2.48 -11.36
N MET A 17 -19.08 2.78 -11.95
CA MET A 17 -17.80 2.19 -11.53
C MET A 17 -17.37 2.66 -10.14
N LEU A 18 -17.54 3.94 -9.83
CA LEU A 18 -17.19 4.53 -8.53
C LEU A 18 -18.22 4.24 -7.42
N GLY A 19 -19.39 3.68 -7.75
CA GLY A 19 -20.47 3.47 -6.79
C GLY A 19 -21.10 4.78 -6.26
N VAL A 20 -20.99 5.87 -7.01
CA VAL A 20 -21.47 7.22 -6.61
C VAL A 20 -22.56 7.74 -7.57
N SER A 21 -23.15 8.88 -7.26
CA SER A 21 -24.11 9.53 -8.17
C SER A 21 -23.40 10.20 -9.36
N ARG A 22 -24.09 10.30 -10.51
CA ARG A 22 -23.59 11.04 -11.69
C ARG A 22 -23.23 12.48 -11.35
N GLN A 23 -23.98 13.13 -10.46
CA GLN A 23 -23.71 14.50 -10.03
C GLN A 23 -22.41 14.61 -9.23
N HIS A 24 -22.07 13.58 -8.44
CA HIS A 24 -20.78 13.54 -7.74
C HIS A 24 -19.61 13.51 -8.72
N VAL A 25 -19.69 12.70 -9.78
CA VAL A 25 -18.67 12.67 -10.85
C VAL A 25 -18.52 14.04 -11.54
N VAL A 26 -19.64 14.73 -11.80
CA VAL A 26 -19.59 16.10 -12.36
C VAL A 26 -18.87 17.05 -11.40
N ASN A 27 -19.16 16.97 -10.09
CA ASN A 27 -18.50 17.80 -9.10
C ASN A 27 -16.99 17.51 -9.00
N LEU A 28 -16.56 16.25 -9.08
CA LEU A 28 -15.14 15.88 -9.14
C LEU A 28 -14.44 16.51 -10.34
N CYS A 29 -15.07 16.45 -11.51
CA CYS A 29 -14.57 17.11 -12.72
C CYS A 29 -14.47 18.63 -12.57
N ASP A 30 -15.49 19.27 -11.99
CA ASP A 30 -15.55 20.73 -11.83
C ASP A 30 -14.55 21.24 -10.78
N ARG A 31 -14.21 20.42 -9.77
CA ARG A 31 -13.15 20.71 -8.78
C ARG A 31 -11.74 20.39 -9.28
N GLY A 32 -11.60 19.77 -10.45
CA GLY A 32 -10.31 19.34 -11.00
C GLY A 32 -9.72 18.10 -10.33
N GLU A 33 -10.51 17.38 -9.53
CA GLU A 33 -10.13 16.11 -8.87
C GLU A 33 -10.23 14.92 -9.82
N LEU A 34 -10.95 15.07 -10.94
CA LEU A 34 -11.06 14.05 -11.98
C LEU A 34 -10.89 14.68 -13.37
N HIS A 35 -9.83 14.25 -14.06
CA HIS A 35 -9.54 14.70 -15.41
C HIS A 35 -10.64 14.24 -16.38
N PHE A 36 -11.07 15.14 -17.27
CA PHE A 36 -12.04 14.83 -18.30
C PHE A 36 -11.70 15.53 -19.61
N SER A 37 -12.20 14.99 -20.70
CA SER A 37 -12.23 15.62 -22.02
C SER A 37 -13.67 15.86 -22.45
N LEU A 38 -13.88 16.86 -23.31
CA LEU A 38 -15.19 17.15 -23.88
C LEU A 38 -15.35 16.41 -25.22
N ALA A 39 -16.42 15.63 -25.34
CA ALA A 39 -16.91 15.10 -26.61
C ALA A 39 -18.21 15.85 -26.97
N GLY A 40 -18.07 16.96 -27.69
CA GLY A 40 -19.14 17.94 -27.86
C GLY A 40 -19.45 18.64 -26.53
N THR A 41 -20.68 18.54 -26.04
CA THR A 41 -21.12 19.09 -24.75
C THR A 41 -20.99 18.11 -23.58
N HIS A 42 -20.63 16.86 -23.85
CA HIS A 42 -20.59 15.82 -22.83
C HIS A 42 -19.16 15.56 -22.33
N ARG A 43 -18.99 15.46 -21.00
CA ARG A 43 -17.73 15.03 -20.38
C ARG A 43 -17.47 13.55 -20.67
N ARG A 44 -16.21 13.21 -20.90
CA ARG A 44 -15.67 11.86 -21.02
C ARG A 44 -14.46 11.73 -20.12
N VAL A 45 -14.41 10.69 -19.30
CA VAL A 45 -13.36 10.43 -18.33
C VAL A 45 -12.56 9.24 -18.82
N ARG A 46 -11.22 9.25 -18.72
CA ARG A 46 -10.46 8.04 -19.07
C ARG A 46 -10.74 6.96 -18.04
N ARG A 47 -10.89 5.72 -18.50
CA ARG A 47 -11.03 4.55 -17.63
C ARG A 47 -9.85 4.43 -16.66
N ALA A 48 -8.63 4.75 -17.11
CA ALA A 48 -7.43 4.77 -16.26
C ALA A 48 -7.54 5.76 -15.09
N ASP A 49 -8.07 6.97 -15.32
CA ASP A 49 -8.25 7.98 -14.26
C ASP A 49 -9.30 7.51 -13.24
N VAL A 50 -10.37 6.87 -13.70
CA VAL A 50 -11.37 6.26 -12.81
C VAL A 50 -10.76 5.10 -12.01
N GLN A 51 -9.92 4.28 -12.65
CA GLN A 51 -9.23 3.19 -11.98
C GLN A 51 -8.26 3.69 -10.92
N HIS A 52 -7.55 4.79 -11.18
CA HIS A 52 -6.67 5.45 -10.21
C HIS A 52 -7.45 6.08 -9.05
N LEU A 53 -8.70 6.50 -9.25
CA LEU A 53 -9.56 6.93 -8.13
C LEU A 53 -10.04 5.74 -7.28
N LEU A 54 -10.24 4.57 -7.89
CA LEU A 54 -10.63 3.34 -7.20
C LEU A 54 -9.47 2.70 -6.45
N ASP A 55 -8.27 2.81 -7.01
CA ASP A 55 -7.03 2.30 -6.46
C ASP A 55 -5.95 3.37 -6.64
N PRO A 56 -5.84 4.33 -5.70
CA PRO A 56 -4.90 5.46 -5.80
C PRO A 56 -3.42 5.07 -5.75
N GLY A 57 -3.11 3.77 -5.78
CA GLY A 57 -1.76 3.28 -5.57
C GLY A 57 -1.30 3.58 -4.15
N LEU A 58 -0.05 3.24 -3.88
CA LEU A 58 0.56 3.54 -2.60
C LEU A 58 1.03 5.01 -2.59
N THR A 59 0.90 5.66 -1.43
CA THR A 59 1.57 6.94 -1.18
C THR A 59 3.08 6.74 -1.08
N ARG A 60 3.86 7.80 -1.32
CA ARG A 60 5.32 7.77 -1.18
C ARG A 60 5.81 7.18 0.14
N GLU A 61 5.15 7.48 1.26
CA GLU A 61 5.52 6.91 2.57
C GLU A 61 5.16 5.42 2.68
N GLN A 62 4.05 4.98 2.08
CA GLN A 62 3.71 3.55 2.00
C GLN A 62 4.67 2.79 1.08
N GLU A 63 5.14 3.39 -0.01
CA GLU A 63 6.13 2.77 -0.92
C GLU A 63 7.50 2.70 -0.27
N LYS A 64 7.90 3.74 0.46
CA LYS A 64 9.10 3.72 1.31
C LYS A 64 9.02 2.63 2.36
N SER A 65 7.87 2.48 3.02
CA SER A 65 7.62 1.42 3.98
C SER A 65 7.75 0.05 3.31
N LEU A 66 7.07 -0.16 2.17
CA LEU A 66 7.15 -1.38 1.37
C LEU A 66 8.60 -1.69 0.95
N TRP A 67 9.35 -0.69 0.50
CA TRP A 67 10.76 -0.83 0.11
C TRP A 67 11.63 -1.32 1.26
N LEU A 68 11.44 -0.78 2.46
CA LEU A 68 12.16 -1.23 3.66
C LEU A 68 11.81 -2.66 4.02
N HIS A 69 10.53 -3.02 3.98
CA HIS A 69 10.09 -4.38 4.33
C HIS A 69 10.54 -5.41 3.28
N ARG A 70 10.62 -5.03 2.00
CA ARG A 70 11.25 -5.84 0.95
C ARG A 70 12.74 -6.10 1.21
N ALA A 71 13.47 -5.11 1.73
CA ALA A 71 14.88 -5.31 2.09
C ALA A 71 15.06 -6.33 3.24
N MET A 72 14.07 -6.49 4.11
CA MET A 72 14.10 -7.50 5.18
C MET A 72 13.90 -8.93 4.67
N LEU A 73 13.42 -9.12 3.44
CA LEU A 73 13.22 -10.45 2.87
C LEU A 73 14.54 -11.21 2.74
N GLY A 74 15.66 -10.53 2.52
CA GLY A 74 16.97 -11.18 2.48
C GLY A 74 17.29 -11.92 3.78
N PRO A 75 17.38 -11.21 4.93
CA PRO A 75 17.52 -11.84 6.24
C PRO A 75 16.45 -12.91 6.53
N LEU A 76 15.17 -12.61 6.23
CA LEU A 76 14.07 -13.54 6.47
C LEU A 76 14.21 -14.86 5.69
N MET A 77 14.71 -14.82 4.45
CA MET A 77 14.91 -16.03 3.63
C MET A 77 16.20 -16.79 4.00
N ILE A 78 17.17 -16.14 4.65
CA ILE A 78 18.42 -16.76 5.07
C ILE A 78 18.25 -17.49 6.42
N ASP A 79 17.64 -16.83 7.40
CA ASP A 79 17.35 -17.40 8.72
C ASP A 79 15.94 -16.99 9.18
N PRO A 80 14.90 -17.70 8.70
CA PRO A 80 13.53 -17.35 9.03
C PRO A 80 13.25 -17.43 10.52
N ASN A 81 13.80 -18.44 11.21
CA ASN A 81 13.54 -18.65 12.63
C ASN A 81 14.06 -17.47 13.47
N ALA A 82 15.30 -17.03 13.23
CA ALA A 82 15.87 -15.90 13.95
C ALA A 82 15.04 -14.61 13.75
N VAL A 83 14.56 -14.36 12.54
CA VAL A 83 13.74 -13.17 12.23
C VAL A 83 12.35 -13.25 12.88
N LEU A 84 11.69 -14.40 12.79
CA LEU A 84 10.37 -14.61 13.40
C LEU A 84 10.45 -14.55 14.93
N ASP A 85 11.48 -15.12 15.53
CA ASP A 85 11.67 -15.09 16.98
C ASP A 85 11.95 -13.67 17.49
N LEU A 86 12.79 -12.89 16.78
CA LEU A 86 13.00 -11.48 17.10
C LEU A 86 11.69 -10.68 17.03
N ALA A 87 10.85 -10.93 16.02
CA ALA A 87 9.55 -10.28 15.92
C ALA A 87 8.63 -10.65 17.10
N ARG A 88 8.58 -11.93 17.48
CA ARG A 88 7.81 -12.39 18.66
C ARG A 88 8.32 -11.76 19.95
N GLU A 89 9.63 -11.63 20.12
CA GLU A 89 10.24 -10.97 21.28
C GLU A 89 9.86 -9.49 21.35
N ASN A 90 9.92 -8.77 20.22
CA ASN A 90 9.46 -7.38 20.14
C ASN A 90 7.99 -7.24 20.53
N ILE A 91 7.11 -8.11 20.01
CA ILE A 91 5.69 -8.10 20.39
C ILE A 91 5.52 -8.33 21.89
N ARG A 92 6.19 -9.34 22.47
CA ARG A 92 6.13 -9.61 23.93
C ARG A 92 6.62 -8.43 24.75
N ALA A 93 7.60 -7.67 24.27
CA ALA A 93 8.12 -6.50 24.95
C ALA A 93 7.17 -5.28 24.85
N TRP A 94 6.51 -5.09 23.71
CA TRP A 94 5.71 -3.88 23.44
C TRP A 94 4.24 -4.03 23.84
N LEU A 95 3.67 -5.23 23.72
CA LEU A 95 2.25 -5.47 23.99
C LEU A 95 1.83 -5.03 25.40
N PRO A 96 2.59 -5.29 26.49
CA PRO A 96 2.23 -4.83 27.83
C PRO A 96 2.29 -3.31 28.02
N GLN A 97 2.97 -2.58 27.13
CA GLN A 97 3.09 -1.12 27.18
C GLN A 97 1.88 -0.42 26.56
N HIS A 98 0.97 -1.18 25.94
CA HIS A 98 -0.19 -0.68 25.25
C HIS A 98 -1.45 -1.02 26.02
N ARG A 99 -2.48 -0.18 25.87
CA ARG A 99 -3.80 -0.51 26.39
C ARG A 99 -4.30 -1.77 25.70
N GLU A 100 -4.85 -2.70 26.47
CA GLU A 100 -5.33 -4.00 25.97
C GLU A 100 -6.40 -3.86 24.87
N ASP A 101 -7.22 -2.81 24.97
CA ASP A 101 -8.29 -2.42 24.04
C ASP A 101 -7.84 -1.43 22.95
N GLY A 102 -6.54 -1.10 22.90
CA GLY A 102 -5.99 -0.11 21.98
C GLY A 102 -5.72 -0.68 20.58
N MET A 103 -5.86 0.18 19.55
CA MET A 103 -5.58 -0.18 18.15
C MET A 103 -4.19 -0.80 17.95
N ALA A 104 -3.16 -0.25 18.59
CA ALA A 104 -1.80 -0.77 18.48
C ALA A 104 -1.66 -2.19 19.07
N ALA A 105 -2.35 -2.49 20.18
CA ALA A 105 -2.40 -3.85 20.72
C ALA A 105 -3.15 -4.80 19.77
N GLY A 106 -4.17 -4.31 19.07
CA GLY A 106 -4.87 -5.04 18.01
C GLY A 106 -3.94 -5.45 16.87
N TYR A 107 -3.14 -4.54 16.34
CA TYR A 107 -2.18 -4.86 15.27
C TYR A 107 -1.08 -5.81 15.73
N LEU A 108 -0.57 -5.68 16.96
CA LEU A 108 0.41 -6.62 17.49
C LEU A 108 -0.18 -8.05 17.64
N LYS A 109 -1.46 -8.18 17.98
CA LYS A 109 -2.16 -9.48 17.98
C LYS A 109 -2.33 -10.04 16.57
N GLN A 110 -2.73 -9.21 15.60
CA GLN A 110 -2.79 -9.63 14.19
C GLN A 110 -1.43 -10.11 13.67
N TRP A 111 -0.35 -9.44 14.07
CA TRP A 111 1.00 -9.89 13.73
C TRP A 111 1.35 -11.26 14.35
N LEU A 112 0.87 -11.58 15.56
CA LEU A 112 1.05 -12.93 16.11
C LEU A 112 0.35 -13.98 15.24
N ASP A 113 -0.88 -13.71 14.80
CA ASP A 113 -1.62 -14.62 13.91
C ASP A 113 -0.86 -14.85 12.59
N VAL A 114 -0.31 -13.79 11.99
CA VAL A 114 0.53 -13.88 10.77
C VAL A 114 1.82 -14.67 11.03
N LEU A 115 2.49 -14.43 12.16
CA LEU A 115 3.71 -15.15 12.54
C LEU A 115 3.45 -16.65 12.80
N ASP A 116 2.27 -17.00 13.30
CA ASP A 116 1.85 -18.39 13.53
C ASP A 116 1.47 -19.10 12.22
N GLY A 117 1.04 -18.35 11.21
CA GLY A 117 0.83 -18.82 9.83
C GLY A 117 2.14 -19.19 9.10
N GLY A 118 3.25 -18.56 9.50
CA GLY A 118 4.60 -18.94 9.08
C GLY A 118 5.23 -17.96 8.09
N VAL A 119 6.28 -18.41 7.40
CA VAL A 119 7.15 -17.53 6.60
C VAL A 119 6.40 -16.93 5.40
N ASP A 120 5.59 -17.72 4.71
CA ASP A 120 4.88 -17.26 3.50
C ASP A 120 3.85 -16.17 3.82
N ASP A 121 3.06 -16.34 4.89
CA ASP A 121 2.08 -15.36 5.35
C ASP A 121 2.75 -14.05 5.81
N VAL A 122 3.93 -14.15 6.41
CA VAL A 122 4.77 -12.99 6.75
C VAL A 122 5.24 -12.29 5.48
N VAL A 123 5.76 -13.02 4.49
CA VAL A 123 6.19 -12.43 3.20
C VAL A 123 5.02 -11.73 2.51
N GLU A 124 3.84 -12.34 2.48
CA GLU A 124 2.62 -11.74 1.93
C GLU A 124 2.31 -10.40 2.62
N SER A 125 2.22 -10.40 3.95
CA SER A 125 1.94 -9.19 4.74
C SER A 125 3.00 -8.09 4.57
N LEU A 126 4.28 -8.48 4.47
CA LEU A 126 5.40 -7.55 4.29
C LEU A 126 5.45 -6.93 2.88
N THR A 127 4.86 -7.58 1.88
CA THR A 127 4.98 -7.18 0.47
C THR A 127 3.67 -6.74 -0.18
N GLY A 128 2.52 -6.98 0.47
CA GLY A 128 1.21 -6.63 -0.05
C GLY A 128 1.01 -5.13 -0.23
N THR A 129 0.23 -4.74 -1.23
CA THR A 129 -0.07 -3.33 -1.54
C THR A 129 -1.47 -2.90 -1.13
N ASP A 130 -2.26 -3.82 -0.57
CA ASP A 130 -3.57 -3.53 -0.01
C ASP A 130 -3.48 -2.73 1.31
N GLU A 131 -4.62 -2.19 1.74
CA GLU A 131 -4.73 -1.38 2.94
C GLU A 131 -4.31 -2.14 4.22
N ALA A 132 -4.70 -3.42 4.34
CA ALA A 132 -4.38 -4.21 5.53
C ALA A 132 -2.88 -4.47 5.65
N SER A 133 -2.22 -4.81 4.54
CA SER A 133 -0.76 -4.94 4.47
C SER A 133 -0.04 -3.62 4.79
N CYS A 134 -0.59 -2.48 4.36
CA CYS A 134 -0.04 -1.16 4.69
C CYS A 134 -0.11 -0.86 6.19
N GLU A 135 -1.27 -1.09 6.81
CA GLU A 135 -1.48 -0.90 8.24
C GLU A 135 -0.60 -1.82 9.09
N LEU A 136 -0.48 -3.09 8.70
CA LEU A 136 0.41 -4.04 9.36
C LEU A 136 1.88 -3.59 9.30
N ARG A 137 2.37 -3.16 8.12
CA ARG A 137 3.73 -2.62 7.99
C ARG A 137 3.97 -1.37 8.84
N GLN A 138 2.96 -0.51 8.99
CA GLN A 138 3.08 0.67 9.84
C GLN A 138 3.23 0.31 11.33
N ASN A 139 2.69 -0.83 11.74
CA ASN A 139 2.72 -1.36 13.10
C ASN A 139 3.61 -2.62 13.21
N SER A 140 4.71 -2.62 12.46
CA SER A 140 5.55 -3.80 12.23
C SER A 140 6.44 -4.17 13.43
N PRO A 141 6.48 -5.46 13.85
CA PRO A 141 7.31 -5.94 14.95
C PRO A 141 8.77 -6.26 14.53
N PHE A 142 9.17 -5.97 13.29
CA PHE A 142 10.47 -6.37 12.75
C PHE A 142 11.59 -5.34 13.00
N ALA A 143 11.45 -4.50 14.02
CA ALA A 143 12.51 -3.58 14.42
C ALA A 143 13.78 -4.37 14.80
N GLY A 144 14.93 -3.96 14.24
CA GLY A 144 16.22 -4.60 14.49
C GLY A 144 16.59 -5.74 13.54
N VAL A 145 15.69 -6.20 12.67
CA VAL A 145 16.00 -7.24 11.65
C VAL A 145 17.03 -6.74 10.64
N LEU A 146 16.85 -5.52 10.16
CA LEU A 146 17.85 -4.87 9.30
C LEU A 146 18.86 -4.10 10.16
N PRO A 147 20.16 -4.37 9.98
CA PRO A 147 21.20 -3.53 10.54
C PRO A 147 21.04 -2.06 10.12
N ASP A 148 21.41 -1.16 11.02
CA ASP A 148 21.27 0.29 10.84
C ASP A 148 21.94 0.82 9.54
N ALA A 149 23.08 0.22 9.18
CA ALA A 149 23.79 0.55 7.94
C ALA A 149 22.97 0.18 6.70
N ASP A 150 22.41 -1.02 6.67
CA ASP A 150 21.62 -1.54 5.56
C ASP A 150 20.29 -0.81 5.44
N ARG A 151 19.64 -0.51 6.57
CA ARG A 151 18.43 0.31 6.62
C ARG A 151 18.68 1.70 6.01
N ARG A 152 19.79 2.35 6.37
CA ARG A 152 20.16 3.66 5.78
C ARG A 152 20.47 3.55 4.29
N GLN A 153 21.13 2.48 3.85
CA GLN A 153 21.39 2.25 2.43
C GLN A 153 20.08 2.03 1.66
N ALA A 154 19.17 1.20 2.17
CA ALA A 154 17.86 0.95 1.57
C ALA A 154 17.05 2.24 1.40
N LEU A 155 17.04 3.13 2.40
CA LEU A 155 16.39 4.44 2.31
C LEU A 155 17.01 5.37 1.27
N ARG A 156 18.33 5.34 1.09
CA ARG A 156 19.00 6.10 0.02
C ARG A 156 18.61 5.58 -1.35
N SER A 157 18.70 4.27 -1.54
CA SER A 157 18.32 3.61 -2.79
C SER A 157 16.84 3.81 -3.13
N PHE A 158 15.94 3.82 -2.15
CA PHE A 158 14.54 4.17 -2.36
C PHE A 158 14.40 5.59 -2.91
N ARG A 159 15.09 6.57 -2.32
CA ARG A 159 15.02 7.97 -2.77
C ARG A 159 15.49 8.09 -4.22
N GLU A 160 16.64 7.51 -4.55
CA GLU A 160 17.20 7.53 -5.91
C GLU A 160 16.27 6.86 -6.93
N HIS A 161 15.72 5.70 -6.58
CA HIS A 161 14.74 4.99 -7.42
C HIS A 161 13.46 5.80 -7.62
N TRP A 162 12.91 6.33 -6.54
CA TRP A 162 11.69 7.13 -6.55
C TRP A 162 11.82 8.37 -7.42
N ASP A 163 12.93 9.10 -7.26
CA ASP A 163 13.22 10.32 -8.00
C ASP A 163 13.39 10.00 -9.51
N HIS A 164 14.00 8.87 -9.87
CA HIS A 164 14.12 8.43 -11.27
C HIS A 164 12.75 8.12 -11.91
N GLU A 165 11.91 7.31 -11.26
CA GLU A 165 10.59 6.94 -11.76
C GLU A 165 9.67 8.16 -11.92
N HIS A 166 9.73 9.12 -10.99
CA HIS A 166 8.84 10.29 -10.97
C HIS A 166 9.40 11.51 -11.69
N SER A 167 10.67 11.51 -12.08
CA SER A 167 11.22 12.52 -13.01
C SER A 167 11.06 12.12 -14.47
N ALA A 168 10.77 10.84 -14.75
CA ALA A 168 10.54 10.30 -16.08
C ALA A 168 9.05 10.26 -16.49
N ALA A 169 8.14 10.63 -15.57
CA ALA A 169 6.70 10.80 -15.77
C ALA A 169 6.33 12.25 -16.07
#